data_AF-A0A959WKB2-F1
#
_entry.id   AF-A0A959WKB2-F1
#
_cell.length_a   1.000
_cell.length_b   1.000
_cell.length_c   1.000
_cell.angle_alpha   90.00
_cell.angle_beta   90.00
_cell.angle_gamma   90.00
#
_symmetry.space_group_name_H-M   'P 1'
#
loop_
_entity.id
_entity.type
_entity.pdbx_description
1 polymer ?
#
loop_
_entity_poly.entity_id
_entity_poly.type
_entity_poly.pdbx_seq_one_letter_code
_entity_poly.pdbx_strand_id
1 'polypeptide(L)'
;MPDPSPEWSTAPFGEALRAAMAHHGLSFRDLESRALVPVGNLHDHVSGKRPPPGDDLLERIARGAKVEPAYFREWRERRLIELLRDVPELELRLSRHGLAGTLGAVLQRLVDAEGAERR
;
A
#
# COMPACT_ATOMS: atom_id res chain seq x y z
N MET A 1 13.48 -9.68 -19.35
CA MET A 1 12.18 -9.18 -18.89
C MET A 1 12.19 -9.21 -17.37
N PRO A 2 12.07 -8.08 -16.65
CA PRO A 2 11.74 -8.16 -15.24
C PRO A 2 10.41 -8.91 -15.10
N ASP A 3 10.33 -9.81 -14.13
CA ASP A 3 9.11 -10.52 -13.75
C ASP A 3 7.98 -9.47 -13.54
N PRO A 4 6.76 -9.64 -14.09
CA PRO A 4 5.69 -8.70 -13.81
C PRO A 4 5.54 -8.55 -12.30
N SER A 5 5.64 -7.31 -11.81
CA SER A 5 5.43 -7.00 -10.40
C SER A 5 4.13 -7.65 -9.94
N PRO A 6 4.10 -8.25 -8.73
CA PRO A 6 2.88 -8.85 -8.20
C PRO A 6 1.75 -7.83 -8.19
N GLU A 7 0.51 -8.31 -8.31
CA GLU A 7 -0.67 -7.47 -8.11
C GLU A 7 -0.58 -6.73 -6.77
N TRP A 8 -1.17 -5.53 -6.72
CA TRP A 8 -1.17 -4.70 -5.53
C TRP A 8 -1.76 -5.44 -4.32
N SER A 9 -0.98 -5.54 -3.25
CA SER A 9 -1.41 -6.25 -2.05
C SER A 9 -2.41 -5.44 -1.24
N THR A 10 -3.48 -6.07 -0.79
CA THR A 10 -4.44 -5.52 0.20
C THR A 10 -4.09 -5.88 1.64
N ALA A 11 -3.10 -6.77 1.83
CA ALA A 11 -2.64 -7.21 3.13
C ALA A 11 -1.87 -6.09 3.87
N PRO A 12 -1.78 -6.15 5.21
CA PRO A 12 -0.96 -5.21 5.99
C PRO A 12 0.51 -5.27 5.57
N PHE A 13 1.24 -4.17 5.72
CA PHE A 13 2.64 -3.98 5.31
C PHE A 13 3.54 -5.20 5.60
N GLY A 14 3.53 -5.72 6.82
CA GLY A 14 4.41 -6.81 7.23
C GLY A 14 4.14 -8.13 6.49
N GLU A 15 2.89 -8.42 6.18
CA GLU A 15 2.51 -9.60 5.40
C GLU A 15 2.82 -9.39 3.92
N ALA A 16 2.43 -8.23 3.39
CA ALA A 16 2.70 -7.84 2.00
C ALA A 16 4.22 -7.88 1.68
N LEU A 17 5.06 -7.37 2.59
CA LEU A 17 6.51 -7.38 2.41
C LEU A 17 7.08 -8.79 2.40
N ARG A 18 6.64 -9.67 3.31
CA ARG A 18 7.07 -11.08 3.32
C ARG A 18 6.67 -11.78 2.02
N ALA A 19 5.48 -11.53 1.51
CA ALA A 19 5.02 -12.08 0.23
C ALA A 19 5.88 -11.59 -0.95
N ALA A 20 6.18 -10.29 -1.02
CA ALA A 20 7.06 -9.73 -2.05
C ALA A 20 8.49 -10.31 -1.98
N MET A 21 9.04 -10.40 -0.77
CA MET A 21 10.35 -11.00 -0.55
C MET A 21 10.38 -12.47 -0.96
N ALA A 22 9.37 -13.26 -0.58
CA ALA A 22 9.27 -14.67 -0.94
C ALA A 22 9.17 -14.85 -2.47
N HIS A 23 8.32 -14.05 -3.13
CA HIS A 23 8.17 -14.08 -4.59
C HIS A 23 9.49 -13.82 -5.33
N HIS A 24 10.32 -12.91 -4.82
CA HIS A 24 11.62 -12.58 -5.42
C HIS A 24 12.82 -13.33 -4.82
N GLY A 25 12.59 -14.30 -3.94
CA GLY A 25 13.64 -15.09 -3.28
C GLY A 25 14.60 -14.27 -2.42
N LEU A 26 14.11 -13.22 -1.75
CA LEU A 26 14.90 -12.32 -0.91
C LEU A 26 14.81 -12.69 0.58
N SER A 27 15.93 -12.63 1.29
CA SER A 27 15.97 -12.67 2.75
C SER A 27 15.92 -11.26 3.37
N PHE A 28 15.67 -11.17 4.68
CA PHE A 28 15.72 -9.89 5.40
C PHE A 28 17.10 -9.23 5.34
N ARG A 29 18.17 -10.03 5.30
CA ARG A 29 19.55 -9.53 5.15
C ARG A 29 19.81 -8.97 3.75
N ASP A 30 19.25 -9.61 2.71
CA ASP A 30 19.32 -9.08 1.34
C ASP A 30 18.59 -7.75 1.26
N LEU A 31 17.42 -7.66 1.89
CA LEU A 31 16.62 -6.44 1.90
C LEU A 31 17.30 -5.31 2.67
N GLU A 32 17.91 -5.58 3.83
CA GLU A 32 18.72 -4.59 4.55
C GLU A 32 19.83 -4.01 3.67
N SER A 33 20.57 -4.89 2.97
CA SER A 33 21.67 -4.48 2.09
C SER A 33 21.18 -3.62 0.92
N ARG A 34 19.98 -3.88 0.41
CA ARG A 34 19.38 -3.17 -0.74
C ARG A 34 18.68 -1.88 -0.35
N ALA A 35 17.93 -1.89 0.75
CA ALA A 35 17.16 -0.75 1.23
C ALA A 35 18.01 0.21 2.08
N LEU A 36 19.19 -0.23 2.54
CA LEU A 36 20.05 0.46 3.49
C LEU A 36 19.31 0.75 4.82
N VAL A 37 18.49 -0.21 5.26
CA VAL A 37 17.68 -0.13 6.48
C VAL A 37 18.10 -1.25 7.42
N PRO A 38 18.50 -0.96 8.67
CA PRO A 38 18.89 -1.99 9.61
C PRO A 38 17.81 -3.06 9.79
N VAL A 39 18.19 -4.35 9.78
CA VAL A 39 17.26 -5.49 9.94
C VAL A 39 16.39 -5.31 11.19
N GLY A 40 16.95 -4.82 12.30
CA GLY A 40 16.19 -4.59 13.53
C GLY A 40 15.03 -3.59 13.34
N ASN A 41 15.28 -2.48 12.64
CA ASN A 41 14.24 -1.51 12.34
C ASN A 41 13.18 -2.09 11.39
N LEU A 42 13.62 -2.84 10.37
CA LEU A 42 12.73 -3.52 9.44
C LEU A 42 11.84 -4.54 10.15
N HIS A 43 12.40 -5.32 11.08
CA HIS A 43 11.66 -6.29 11.89
C HIS A 43 10.61 -5.64 12.79
N ASP A 44 10.91 -4.49 13.39
CA ASP A 44 9.95 -3.77 14.23
C ASP A 44 8.71 -3.33 13.43
N HIS A 45 8.90 -2.84 12.20
CA HIS A 45 7.79 -2.51 11.30
C HIS A 45 7.02 -3.75 10.85
N VAL A 46 7.73 -4.83 10.48
CA VAL A 46 7.14 -6.06 9.95
C VAL A 46 6.38 -6.86 11.02
N SER A 47 6.79 -6.76 12.28
CA SER A 47 6.12 -7.39 13.43
C SER A 47 5.01 -6.54 14.03
N GLY A 48 4.83 -5.29 13.58
CA GLY A 48 3.83 -4.37 14.12
C GLY A 48 4.21 -3.71 15.45
N LYS A 49 5.44 -3.90 15.95
CA LYS A 49 5.95 -3.16 17.12
C LYS A 49 6.08 -1.66 16.82
N ARG A 50 6.32 -1.33 15.56
CA ARG A 50 6.25 0.03 15.01
C ARG A 50 5.11 0.10 13.99
N PRO A 51 4.48 1.28 13.83
CA PRO A 51 3.52 1.49 12.75
C PRO A 51 4.19 1.27 11.38
N PRO A 52 3.44 1.06 10.29
CA PRO A 52 4.01 0.96 8.95
C PRO A 52 4.95 2.13 8.62
N PRO A 53 6.01 1.89 7.82
CA PRO A 53 6.96 2.94 7.46
C PRO A 53 6.30 4.17 6.82
N GLY A 54 6.87 5.36 7.08
CA GLY A 54 6.58 6.56 6.31
C GLY A 54 7.07 6.44 4.86
N ASP A 55 6.71 7.40 4.01
CA ASP A 55 6.85 7.26 2.55
C ASP A 55 8.28 7.04 2.08
N ASP A 56 9.25 7.87 2.50
CA ASP A 56 10.65 7.72 2.10
C ASP A 56 11.23 6.34 2.44
N LEU A 57 10.92 5.83 3.63
CA LEU A 57 11.39 4.52 4.08
C LEU A 57 10.67 3.40 3.32
N LEU A 58 9.36 3.54 3.10
CA LEU A 58 8.56 2.57 2.35
C LEU A 58 9.03 2.46 0.90
N GLU A 59 9.33 3.58 0.24
CA GLU A 59 9.84 3.60 -1.14
C GLU A 59 11.19 2.89 -1.27
N ARG A 60 12.09 3.11 -0.30
CA ARG A 60 13.38 2.40 -0.25
C ARG A 60 13.19 0.90 -0.05
N ILE A 61 12.27 0.51 0.83
CA ILE A 61 11.91 -0.89 1.07
C ILE A 61 11.30 -1.51 -0.19
N ALA A 62 10.37 -0.83 -0.86
CA ALA A 62 9.73 -1.28 -2.10
C ALA A 62 10.77 -1.55 -3.19
N ARG A 63 11.65 -0.56 -3.44
CA ARG A 63 12.77 -0.69 -4.38
C ARG A 63 13.69 -1.87 -4.01
N GLY A 64 14.04 -2.01 -2.73
CA GLY A 64 14.86 -3.12 -2.25
C GLY A 64 14.20 -4.48 -2.42
N ALA A 65 12.88 -4.54 -2.26
CA ALA A 65 12.04 -5.71 -2.45
C ALA A 65 11.64 -5.94 -3.92
N LYS A 66 12.10 -5.10 -4.86
CA LYS A 66 11.81 -5.17 -6.31
C LYS A 66 10.33 -5.03 -6.66
N VAL A 67 9.57 -4.25 -5.87
CA VAL A 67 8.18 -3.89 -6.15
C VAL A 67 8.02 -2.38 -6.20
N GLU A 68 6.97 -1.91 -6.87
CA GLU A 68 6.58 -0.50 -6.81
C GLU A 68 6.05 -0.13 -5.42
N PRO A 69 6.20 1.13 -4.95
CA PRO A 69 5.62 1.56 -3.68
C PRO A 69 4.11 1.32 -3.60
N ALA A 70 3.44 1.48 -4.75
CA ALA A 70 2.02 1.21 -4.92
C ALA A 70 1.63 -0.26 -4.68
N TYR A 71 2.57 -1.20 -4.54
CA TYR A 71 2.27 -2.55 -4.07
C TYR A 71 1.72 -2.56 -2.63
N PHE A 72 2.20 -1.64 -1.78
CA PHE A 72 1.78 -1.56 -0.37
C PHE A 72 0.53 -0.71 -0.21
N ARG A 73 -0.46 -1.25 0.51
CA ARG A 73 -1.73 -0.57 0.79
C ARG A 73 -1.53 0.77 1.50
N GLU A 74 -0.63 0.85 2.48
CA GLU A 74 -0.42 2.06 3.29
C GLU A 74 0.11 3.23 2.47
N TRP A 75 0.95 2.95 1.47
CA TRP A 75 1.39 3.98 0.53
C TRP A 75 0.21 4.50 -0.29
N ARG A 76 -0.62 3.59 -0.83
CA ARG A 76 -1.81 3.95 -1.61
C ARG A 76 -2.83 4.75 -0.78
N GLU A 77 -3.04 4.39 0.49
CA GLU A 77 -3.93 5.13 1.39
C GLU A 77 -3.46 6.57 1.61
N ARG A 78 -2.16 6.76 1.85
CA ARG A 78 -1.59 8.10 2.02
C ARG A 78 -1.70 8.93 0.75
N ARG A 79 -1.39 8.35 -0.41
CA ARG A 79 -1.58 9.03 -1.70
C ARG A 79 -3.04 9.38 -1.96
N LEU A 80 -3.99 8.50 -1.62
CA LEU A 80 -5.42 8.78 -1.77
C LEU A 80 -5.84 9.98 -0.93
N ILE A 81 -5.38 10.08 0.32
CA ILE A 81 -5.65 11.24 1.18
C ILE A 81 -5.08 12.53 0.58
N GLU A 82 -3.86 12.49 0.02
CA GLU A 82 -3.28 13.64 -0.65
C GLU A 82 -4.08 14.05 -1.88
N LEU A 83 -4.47 13.12 -2.74
CA LEU A 83 -5.29 13.38 -3.92
C LEU A 83 -6.66 13.97 -3.55
N LEU A 84 -7.24 13.56 -2.42
CA LEU A 84 -8.48 14.15 -1.92
C LEU A 84 -8.34 15.62 -1.50
N ARG A 85 -7.14 16.06 -1.08
CA ARG A 85 -6.88 17.48 -0.77
C ARG A 85 -6.94 18.35 -2.01
N ASP A 86 -6.60 17.80 -3.17
CA ASP A 86 -6.66 18.48 -4.46
C ASP A 86 -8.09 18.54 -5.03
N VAL A 87 -9.04 17.80 -4.43
CA VAL A 87 -10.46 17.77 -4.84
C VAL A 87 -11.38 17.97 -3.63
N PRO A 88 -11.46 19.21 -3.07
CA PRO A 88 -12.20 19.47 -1.82
C PRO A 88 -13.68 19.09 -1.85
N GLU A 89 -14.34 19.26 -3.00
CA GLU A 89 -15.76 18.88 -3.15
C GLU A 89 -15.96 17.36 -3.02
N LEU A 90 -15.02 16.56 -3.55
CA LEU A 90 -15.08 15.11 -3.42
C LEU A 90 -14.83 14.70 -1.97
N GLU A 91 -13.82 15.29 -1.32
CA GLU A 91 -13.54 15.08 0.11
C GLU A 91 -14.80 15.34 0.95
N LEU A 92 -15.42 16.52 0.81
CA LEU A 92 -16.61 16.89 1.57
C LEU A 92 -17.75 15.89 1.37
N ARG A 93 -17.97 15.43 0.15
CA ARG A 93 -19.01 14.44 -0.17
C ARG A 93 -18.73 13.08 0.46
N LEU A 94 -17.49 12.58 0.38
CA LEU A 94 -17.10 11.32 1.00
C LEU A 94 -17.21 11.40 2.53
N SER A 95 -16.80 12.52 3.12
CA SER A 95 -16.90 12.79 4.56
C SER A 95 -18.34 12.79 5.05
N ARG A 96 -19.27 13.42 4.31
CA ARG A 96 -20.72 13.35 4.63
C ARG A 96 -21.25 11.92 4.61
N HIS A 97 -20.88 11.13 3.61
CA HIS A 97 -21.29 9.72 3.53
C HIS A 97 -20.67 8.86 4.63
N GLY A 98 -19.42 9.13 5.00
CA GLY A 98 -18.72 8.46 6.10
C GLY A 98 -19.43 8.69 7.44
N LEU A 99 -19.72 9.95 7.78
CA LEU A 99 -20.43 10.33 9.00
C LEU A 99 -21.88 9.80 9.04
N ALA A 100 -22.52 9.66 7.88
CA ALA A 100 -23.85 9.07 7.78
C ALA A 100 -23.85 7.52 7.78
N GLY A 101 -22.68 6.87 7.80
CA GLY A 101 -22.57 5.40 7.71
C GLY A 101 -22.98 4.82 6.35
N THR A 102 -23.09 5.65 5.31
CA THR A 102 -23.56 5.25 3.97
C THR A 102 -22.43 5.09 2.95
N LEU A 103 -21.19 5.38 3.35
CA LEU A 103 -20.03 5.37 2.45
C LEU A 103 -19.81 4.02 1.76
N GLY A 104 -19.94 2.90 2.47
CA GLY A 104 -19.78 1.57 1.87
C GLY A 104 -20.74 1.31 0.70
N ALA A 105 -22.01 1.69 0.83
CA ALA A 105 -22.99 1.54 -0.23
C ALA A 105 -22.76 2.49 -1.43
N VAL A 106 -22.17 3.67 -1.18
CA VAL A 106 -21.76 4.59 -2.26
C VAL A 106 -20.57 4.01 -3.03
N LEU A 107 -19.55 3.53 -2.32
CA LEU A 107 -18.35 2.97 -2.94
C LEU A 107 -18.65 1.65 -3.67
N GLN A 108 -19.52 0.79 -3.13
CA GLN A 108 -19.89 -0.46 -3.81
C GLN A 108 -20.51 -0.19 -5.19
N ARG A 109 -21.38 0.81 -5.30
CA ARG A 109 -21.97 1.20 -6.59
C ARG A 109 -20.93 1.69 -7.61
N LEU A 110 -19.87 2.35 -7.15
CA LEU A 110 -18.76 2.75 -8.03
C LEU A 110 -17.99 1.52 -8.53
N VAL A 111 -17.68 0.57 -7.65
CA VAL A 111 -17.00 -0.68 -8.01
C VAL A 111 -17.83 -1.49 -9.02
N ASP A 112 -19.13 -1.59 -8.79
CA ASP A 112 -20.06 -2.31 -9.67
C ASP A 112 -20.13 -1.66 -11.06
N ALA A 113 -20.15 -0.32 -11.13
CA ALA A 113 -20.16 0.43 -12.39
C ALA A 113 -18.89 0.20 -13.22
N GLU A 114 -17.70 0.25 -12.60
CA GLU A 114 -16.45 -0.03 -13.32
C GLU A 114 -16.34 -1.49 -13.78
N GLY A 115 -16.94 -2.42 -13.02
CA GLY A 115 -16.99 -3.84 -13.39
C GLY A 115 -17.91 -4.12 -14.59
N ALA A 116 -18.92 -3.27 -14.82
CA ALA A 116 -19.80 -3.33 -15.97
C ALA A 116 -19.16 -2.76 -17.24
N GLU A 117 -18.32 -1.72 -17.11
CA GLU A 117 -17.60 -1.10 -18.24
C GLU A 117 -16.44 -1.97 -18.78
N ARG A 118 -15.94 -2.91 -17.97
CA ARG A 118 -14.84 -3.83 -18.34
C ARG A 118 -15.31 -5.14 -19.00
N ARG A 119 -16.61 -5.32 -19.25
CA ARG A 119 -17.21 -6.52 -19.89
C ARG A 119 -17.74 -6.20 -21.28
#